data_AF-A0A497BMM5-F1
#
_entry.id   AF-A0A497BMM5-F1
#
_cell.length_a   1.000
_cell.length_b   1.000
_cell.length_c   1.000
_cell.angle_alpha   90.00
_cell.angle_beta   90.00
_cell.angle_gamma   90.00
#
_symmetry.space_group_name_H-M   'P 1'
#
loop_
_entity.id
_entity.type
_entity.pdbx_description
1 polymer ?
#
loop_
_entity_poly.entity_id
_entity_poly.type
_entity_poly.pdbx_seq_one_letter_code
_entity_poly.pdbx_strand_id
1 'polypeptide(L)'
;MLGPAHIAILLATGVGVGFAQGSLGLGGSFIMTPVTLAIFTGIGVPVDAAVKLAFGTSLAVVFVTAIGSSLAHHRRGAVWWRAAVIF
;
A
#
# COMPACT_ATOMS: atom_id res chain seq x y z
N MET A 1 12.68 9.62 -27.20
CA MET A 1 13.92 9.94 -26.45
C MET A 1 13.49 10.70 -25.20
N LEU A 2 13.53 10.09 -24.01
CA LEU A 2 13.14 10.76 -22.77
C LEU A 2 14.19 11.84 -22.46
N GLY A 3 13.87 13.10 -22.75
CA GLY A 3 14.77 14.21 -22.47
C GLY A 3 15.03 14.35 -20.96
N PRO A 4 16.15 14.94 -20.53
CA PRO A 4 16.52 15.07 -19.11
C PRO A 4 15.45 15.76 -18.24
N ALA A 5 14.65 16.65 -18.84
CA ALA A 5 13.49 17.26 -18.19
C ALA A 5 12.40 16.25 -17.76
N HIS A 6 12.16 15.20 -18.56
CA HIS A 6 11.17 14.17 -18.24
C HIS A 6 11.63 13.30 -17.06
N ILE A 7 12.93 13.04 -16.95
CA ILE A 7 13.52 12.30 -15.84
C ILE A 7 13.37 13.09 -14.53
N ALA A 8 13.62 14.40 -14.57
CA ALA A 8 13.45 15.28 -13.41
C ALA A 8 11.99 15.32 -12.92
N ILE A 9 11.02 15.38 -13.84
CA ILE A 9 9.59 15.37 -13.51
C ILE A 9 9.17 14.02 -12.90
N LEU A 10 9.64 12.89 -13.46
CA LEU A 10 9.35 11.56 -12.93
C LEU A 10 9.94 11.36 -11.52
N LEU A 11 11.14 11.87 -11.27
CA LEU A 11 11.76 11.85 -9.94
C LEU A 11 11.00 12.71 -8.93
N ALA A 12 10.64 13.94 -9.30
CA ALA A 12 9.84 14.82 -8.43
C ALA A 12 8.46 14.21 -8.09
N THR A 13 7.83 13.57 -9.08
CA THR A 13 6.55 12.88 -8.90
C THR A 13 6.71 11.65 -8.00
N GLY A 14 7.75 10.84 -8.21
CA GLY A 14 8.04 9.68 -7.37
C GLY A 14 8.33 10.05 -5.91
N VAL A 15 9.03 11.17 -5.69
CA VAL A 15 9.26 11.71 -4.34
C VAL A 15 7.96 12.21 -3.72
N GLY A 16 7.14 12.96 -4.46
CA GLY A 16 5.85 13.47 -3.94
C GLY A 16 4.87 12.35 -3.60
N VAL A 17 4.74 11.36 -4.48
CA VAL A 17 3.87 10.18 -4.27
C VAL A 17 4.42 9.30 -3.16
N GLY A 18 5.73 9.01 -3.15
CA GLY A 18 6.38 8.21 -2.10
C GLY A 18 6.33 8.89 -0.73
N PHE A 19 6.44 10.22 -0.69
CA PHE A 19 6.29 11.01 0.53
C PHE A 19 4.85 10.98 1.02
N ALA A 20 3.85 11.23 0.16
CA ALA A 20 2.44 11.13 0.53
C ALA A 20 2.07 9.72 1.05
N GLN A 21 2.59 8.68 0.38
CA GLN A 21 2.40 7.29 0.75
C GLN A 21 3.13 6.93 2.07
N GLY A 22 4.28 7.53 2.33
CA GLY A 22 5.05 7.36 3.57
C GLY A 22 4.51 8.15 4.76
N SER A 23 3.99 9.36 4.55
CA SER A 23 3.49 10.27 5.60
C SER A 23 2.09 9.92 6.08
N LEU A 24 1.21 9.43 5.20
CA LEU A 24 -0.14 8.99 5.59
C LEU A 24 -0.14 7.61 6.25
N GLY A 25 0.94 6.83 6.14
CA GLY A 25 1.00 5.46 6.63
C GLY A 25 0.00 4.51 5.95
N LEU A 26 -0.77 5.02 4.97
CA LEU A 26 -1.68 4.25 4.15
C LEU A 26 -0.82 3.45 3.16
N GLY A 27 -0.48 2.21 3.54
CA GLY A 27 0.11 1.24 2.62
C GLY A 27 -0.67 1.27 1.30
N GLY A 28 0.03 1.25 0.16
CA GLY A 28 -0.51 1.49 -1.19
C GLY A 28 -1.76 0.67 -1.58
N SER A 29 -2.14 -0.28 -0.75
CA SER A 29 -3.41 -0.99 -0.67
C SER A 29 -4.66 -0.13 -0.81
N PHE A 30 -4.70 1.12 -0.32
CA PHE A 30 -5.87 2.00 -0.49
C PHE A 30 -6.19 2.28 -1.97
N ILE A 31 -5.15 2.38 -2.80
CA ILE A 31 -5.27 2.53 -4.26
C ILE A 31 -5.42 1.15 -4.92
N MET A 32 -4.78 0.12 -4.36
CA MET A 32 -4.80 -1.24 -4.91
C MET A 32 -6.21 -1.87 -4.87
N THR A 33 -6.98 -1.66 -3.80
CA THR A 33 -8.33 -2.25 -3.66
C THR A 33 -9.30 -1.86 -4.77
N PRO A 34 -9.54 -0.57 -5.10
CA PRO A 34 -10.45 -0.20 -6.17
C PRO A 34 -9.94 -0.62 -7.56
N VAL A 35 -8.62 -0.64 -7.77
CA VAL A 35 -8.02 -1.09 -9.04
C VAL A 35 -8.22 -2.59 -9.23
N THR A 36 -7.92 -3.40 -8.21
CA THR A 36 -8.10 -4.86 -8.25
C THR A 36 -9.58 -5.22 -8.37
N LEU A 37 -10.48 -4.46 -7.74
CA LEU A 37 -11.92 -4.63 -7.91
C LEU A 37 -12.34 -4.37 -9.35
N ALA A 38 -11.92 -3.26 -9.95
CA ALA A 38 -12.23 -2.92 -11.34
C ALA A 38 -11.74 -4.01 -12.32
N ILE A 39 -10.54 -4.55 -12.08
CA ILE A 39 -9.96 -5.63 -12.87
C ILE A 39 -10.79 -6.92 -12.73
N PHE A 40 -11.13 -7.34 -11.50
CA PHE A 40 -11.93 -8.56 -11.31
C PHE A 40 -13.33 -8.43 -11.91
N THR A 41 -13.98 -7.27 -11.78
CA THR A 41 -15.26 -7.00 -12.43
C THR A 41 -15.14 -6.98 -13.96
N GLY A 42 -14.01 -6.51 -14.50
CA GLY A 42 -13.75 -6.48 -15.95
C GLY A 42 -13.47 -7.86 -16.57
N ILE A 43 -12.96 -8.82 -15.78
CA ILE A 43 -12.71 -10.20 -16.21
C ILE A 43 -13.99 -11.07 -16.13
N GLY A 44 -15.12 -10.49 -15.70
CA GLY A 44 -16.40 -11.20 -15.61
C GLY A 44 -16.56 -12.01 -14.32
N VAL A 45 -15.75 -11.75 -13.29
CA VAL A 45 -15.94 -12.34 -11.96
C VAL A 45 -17.23 -11.78 -11.35
N PRO A 46 -18.09 -12.62 -10.73
CA PRO A 46 -19.27 -12.14 -10.01
C PRO A 46 -18.88 -11.07 -8.99
N VAL A 47 -19.61 -9.94 -8.95
CA VAL A 47 -19.29 -8.78 -8.08
C VAL A 47 -19.06 -9.21 -6.63
N ASP A 48 -19.84 -10.16 -6.12
CA ASP A 48 -19.73 -10.69 -4.76
C ASP A 48 -18.36 -11.36 -4.49
N ALA A 49 -17.83 -12.09 -5.48
CA ALA A 49 -16.50 -12.71 -5.41
C ALA A 49 -15.38 -11.70 -5.70
N ALA A 50 -15.59 -10.76 -6.63
CA ALA A 50 -14.64 -9.71 -6.97
C ALA A 50 -14.33 -8.80 -5.78
N VAL A 51 -15.36 -8.43 -4.99
CA VAL A 51 -15.20 -7.66 -3.75
C VAL A 51 -14.38 -8.45 -2.73
N LYS A 52 -14.73 -9.72 -2.47
CA LYS A 52 -13.99 -10.57 -1.52
C LYS A 52 -12.53 -10.76 -1.91
N LEU A 53 -12.26 -10.96 -3.20
CA LEU A 53 -10.90 -11.11 -3.72
C LEU A 53 -10.11 -9.80 -3.65
N ALA A 54 -10.68 -8.68 -4.09
CA ALA A 54 -9.99 -7.39 -4.07
C ALA A 54 -9.62 -6.94 -2.65
N PHE A 55 -10.55 -7.09 -1.70
CA PHE A 55 -10.28 -6.82 -0.29
C PHE A 55 -9.30 -7.83 0.31
N GLY A 56 -9.47 -9.13 0.04
CA GLY A 56 -8.59 -10.17 0.54
C GLY A 56 -7.13 -9.99 0.08
N THR A 57 -6.91 -9.70 -1.20
CA THR A 57 -5.57 -9.43 -1.75
C THR A 57 -4.98 -8.16 -1.14
N SER A 58 -5.77 -7.10 -1.00
CA SER A 58 -5.29 -5.85 -0.39
C SER A 58 -4.89 -6.05 1.07
N LEU A 59 -5.68 -6.80 1.84
CA LEU A 59 -5.39 -7.14 3.23
C LEU A 59 -4.13 -8.01 3.36
N ALA A 60 -3.93 -8.98 2.46
CA ALA A 60 -2.71 -9.79 2.45
C ALA A 60 -1.45 -8.93 2.21
N VAL A 61 -1.53 -7.97 1.30
CA VAL A 61 -0.44 -7.01 1.04
C VAL A 61 -0.19 -6.12 2.26
N VAL A 62 -1.25 -5.55 2.86
CA VAL A 62 -1.16 -4.76 4.11
C VAL A 62 -0.52 -5.58 5.21
N PHE A 63 -0.92 -6.84 5.39
CA PHE A 63 -0.42 -7.70 6.45
C PHE A 63 1.10 -7.90 6.35
N VAL A 64 1.60 -8.25 5.15
CA VAL A 64 3.04 -8.43 4.93
C VAL A 64 3.82 -7.12 5.10
N THR A 65 3.29 -6.00 4.60
CA THR A 65 3.93 -4.68 4.77
C THR A 65 3.86 -4.16 6.21
N ALA A 66 2.79 -4.45 6.95
CA ALA A 66 2.63 -4.15 8.36
C ALA A 66 3.64 -4.92 9.22
N ILE A 67 3.87 -6.20 8.92
CA ILE A 67 4.93 -6.99 9.57
C ILE A 67 6.31 -6.36 9.30
N GLY A 68 6.61 -6.06 8.03
CA GLY A 68 7.90 -5.46 7.66
C GLY A 68 8.13 -4.09 8.30
N SER A 69 7.12 -3.24 8.34
CA SER A 69 7.18 -1.91 8.96
C SER A 69 7.27 -1.96 10.48
N SER A 70 6.52 -2.87 11.12
CA SER A 70 6.59 -3.13 12.58
C SER A 70 7.97 -3.67 12.97
N LEU A 71 8.52 -4.61 12.20
CA LEU A 71 9.86 -5.15 12.45
C LEU A 71 10.95 -4.08 12.27
N ALA A 72 10.82 -3.21 11.27
CA ALA A 72 11.73 -2.08 11.06
C ALA A 72 11.67 -1.06 12.21
N HIS A 73 10.48 -0.79 12.77
CA HIS A 73 10.32 0.06 13.96
C HIS A 73 10.82 -0.62 15.23
N HIS A 74 10.67 -1.94 15.35
CA HIS A 74 11.19 -2.73 16.47
C HIS A 74 12.71 -2.64 16.53
N ARG A 75 13.39 -2.73 15.39
CA ARG A 75 14.85 -2.56 15.31
C ARG A 75 15.34 -1.14 15.65
N ARG A 76 14.45 -0.14 15.63
CA ARG A 76 14.75 1.25 16.02
C ARG A 76 14.42 1.54 17.50
N GLY A 77 13.99 0.54 18.27
CA GLY A 77 13.65 0.70 19.70
C GLY A 77 12.40 1.53 19.98
N ALA A 78 11.62 1.87 18.95
CA ALA A 78 10.45 2.75 19.03
C ALA A 78 9.12 1.99 19.23
N VAL A 79 9.16 0.67 19.45
CA VAL A 79 7.95 -0.14 19.64
C VAL A 79 7.60 -0.23 21.11
N TRP A 80 6.54 0.48 21.50
CA TRP A 80 5.94 0.37 22.83
C TRP A 80 5.02 -0.84 22.91
N TRP A 81 5.60 -2.01 23.16
CA TRP A 81 4.91 -3.29 23.29
C TRP A 81 3.74 -3.28 24.27
N ARG A 82 3.77 -2.43 25.31
CA ARG A 82 2.65 -2.28 26.26
C ARG A 82 1.40 -1.67 25.62
N ALA A 83 1.54 -0.77 24.65
CA ALA A 83 0.40 -0.21 23.92
C ALA A 83 -0.15 -1.19 22.87
N ALA A 84 0.72 -2.02 22.28
CA ALA A 84 0.34 -2.99 21.26
C ALA A 84 -0.42 -4.23 21.77
N VAL A 85 -0.39 -4.51 23.08
CA VAL A 85 -1.04 -5.68 23.69
C VAL A 85 -2.35 -5.31 24.42
N ILE A 86 -2.58 -4.02 24.67
CA ILE A 86 -3.74 -3.53 25.45
C ILE A 86 -4.88 -3.04 24.54
N PHE A 87 -4.60 -2.72 23.28
CA PHE A 87 -5.60 -2.41 22.23
C PHE A 87 -5.67 -3.55 21.22
#